data_AF-A0A8K0PPY3-F1
#
_entry.id   AF-A0A8K0PPY3-F1
#
_cell.length_a   1.000
_cell.length_b   1.000
_cell.length_c   1.000
_cell.angle_alpha   90.00
_cell.angle_beta   90.00
_cell.angle_gamma   90.00
#
_symmetry.space_group_name_H-M   'P 1'
#
loop_
_entity.id
_entity.type
_entity.pdbx_description
1 polymer ?
#
loop_
_entity_poly.entity_id
_entity_poly.type
_entity_poly.pdbx_seq_one_letter_code
_entity_poly.pdbx_strand_id
1 'polypeptide(L)'
;DPLDFPAANHINSTGGSGAEPGFNYFFPAEHAKIIVLKCSAQPWTLTPGSYTDIPFHAAKVPSSVTMAELLAGFGADNPEAGMNQMWEVYPQGGGVWGWKEHVKGDDGVMMGRTVKDMGWVERVEGELKTVYLWISKA
;
A
#
# COMPACT_ATOMS: atom_id res chain seq x y z
N ASP A 1 0.89 29.30 -28.08
CA ASP A 1 0.56 28.06 -27.36
C ASP A 1 1.66 27.63 -26.44
N PRO A 2 1.57 27.90 -25.13
CA PRO A 2 2.46 27.28 -24.19
C PRO A 2 1.94 25.87 -23.89
N LEU A 3 2.85 24.91 -24.04
CA LEU A 3 2.73 23.48 -23.78
C LEU A 3 2.07 23.22 -22.41
N ASP A 4 0.76 22.99 -22.43
CA ASP A 4 0.01 22.55 -21.26
C ASP A 4 0.29 21.04 -21.09
N PHE A 5 0.98 20.66 -20.02
CA PHE A 5 1.29 19.27 -19.69
C PHE A 5 0.26 18.77 -18.65
N PRO A 6 -0.90 18.25 -19.08
CA PRO A 6 -1.99 17.90 -18.16
C PRO A 6 -1.62 16.84 -17.10
N ALA A 7 -0.52 16.12 -17.29
CA ALA A 7 -0.01 15.11 -16.37
C ALA A 7 0.85 15.66 -15.20
N ALA A 8 1.25 16.94 -15.25
CA ALA A 8 2.19 17.53 -14.28
C ALA A 8 1.52 18.13 -13.03
N ASN A 9 0.19 18.25 -12.99
CA ASN A 9 -0.52 18.90 -11.91
C ASN A 9 -1.19 17.90 -10.97
N HIS A 10 -0.49 17.55 -9.89
CA HIS A 10 -1.14 17.22 -8.62
C HIS A 10 -0.18 17.63 -7.48
N ILE A 11 -0.27 18.91 -7.09
CA ILE A 11 0.27 19.41 -5.83
C ILE A 11 -0.47 18.64 -4.73
N ASN A 12 0.23 17.80 -3.96
CA ASN A 12 -0.39 17.15 -2.81
C ASN A 12 -0.65 18.21 -1.73
N SER A 13 -1.83 18.21 -1.12
CA SER A 13 -2.24 19.14 -0.07
C SER A 13 -1.76 18.71 1.32
N THR A 14 -0.72 17.87 1.42
CA THR A 14 -0.21 17.31 2.68
C THR A 14 1.31 17.40 2.86
N GLY A 15 2.02 18.23 2.07
CA GLY A 15 3.44 18.52 2.32
C GLY A 15 4.39 17.35 2.00
N GLY A 16 4.00 16.43 1.12
CA GLY A 16 4.95 15.49 0.53
C GLY A 16 5.83 16.22 -0.48
N SER A 17 7.16 16.03 -0.39
CA SER A 17 8.18 16.64 -1.25
C SER A 17 7.75 16.68 -2.71
N GLY A 18 7.26 17.83 -3.17
CA GLY A 18 7.12 18.13 -4.59
C GLY A 18 8.51 18.19 -5.21
N ALA A 19 8.60 17.93 -6.50
CA ALA A 19 9.86 18.03 -7.23
C ALA A 19 10.52 19.41 -6.99
N GLU A 20 11.85 19.45 -7.05
CA GLU A 20 12.62 20.69 -6.88
C GLU A 20 12.04 21.82 -7.75
N PRO A 21 12.11 23.10 -7.31
CA PRO A 21 11.57 24.21 -8.08
C PRO A 21 12.08 24.20 -9.53
N GLY A 22 11.17 24.03 -10.49
CA GLY A 22 11.48 23.94 -11.92
C GLY A 22 11.36 22.54 -12.54
N PHE A 23 11.13 21.48 -11.75
CA PHE A 23 10.90 20.13 -12.23
C PHE A 23 9.41 19.74 -12.17
N ASN A 24 8.94 19.03 -13.20
CA ASN A 24 7.62 18.39 -13.22
C ASN A 24 7.75 16.91 -12.86
N TYR A 25 6.85 16.41 -12.00
CA TYR A 25 6.79 14.99 -11.68
C TYR A 25 5.74 14.31 -12.56
N PHE A 26 6.14 13.30 -13.34
CA PHE A 26 5.20 12.46 -14.07
C PHE A 26 4.70 11.37 -13.13
N PHE A 27 3.43 11.47 -12.72
CA PHE A 27 2.83 10.41 -11.92
C PHE A 27 2.61 9.17 -12.79
N PRO A 28 2.90 7.96 -12.27
CA PRO A 28 2.63 6.74 -12.99
C PRO A 28 1.14 6.64 -13.34
N ALA A 29 0.85 6.31 -14.60
CA ALA A 29 -0.51 6.24 -15.12
C ALA A 29 -1.37 5.15 -14.44
N GLU A 30 -0.73 4.09 -13.94
CA GLU A 30 -1.36 2.96 -13.26
C GLU A 30 -0.82 2.84 -11.83
N HIS A 31 -1.73 2.81 -10.85
CA HIS A 31 -1.41 2.70 -9.43
C HIS A 31 -2.49 1.92 -8.67
N ALA A 32 -2.14 1.36 -7.52
CA ALA A 32 -3.07 0.78 -6.57
C ALA A 32 -3.48 1.82 -5.51
N LYS A 33 -4.66 1.64 -4.90
CA LYS A 33 -5.12 2.41 -3.74
C LYS A 33 -5.00 1.54 -2.49
N ILE A 34 -4.06 1.89 -1.63
CA ILE A 34 -3.67 1.08 -0.47
C ILE A 34 -4.04 1.79 0.83
N ILE A 35 -4.58 1.04 1.78
CA ILE A 35 -4.78 1.44 3.18
C ILE A 35 -3.98 0.49 4.07
N VAL A 36 -2.96 0.99 4.76
CA VAL A 36 -2.17 0.22 5.73
C VAL A 36 -2.73 0.43 7.13
N LEU A 37 -3.24 -0.63 7.75
CA LEU A 37 -3.76 -0.63 9.10
C LEU A 37 -2.62 -0.53 10.13
N LYS A 38 -2.78 0.35 11.12
CA LYS A 38 -1.85 0.58 12.22
C LYS A 38 -2.42 0.06 13.54
N CYS A 39 -2.59 -1.25 13.63
CA CYS A 39 -2.86 -1.95 14.89
C CYS A 39 -1.65 -2.82 15.26
N SER A 40 -1.38 -2.94 16.56
CA SER A 40 -0.27 -3.76 17.07
C SER A 40 -0.53 -5.26 16.97
N ALA A 41 -1.79 -5.67 17.13
CA ALA A 41 -2.23 -7.04 16.96
C ALA A 41 -2.64 -7.32 15.50
N GLN A 42 -2.60 -8.60 15.13
CA GLN A 42 -3.08 -9.07 13.83
C GLN A 42 -4.56 -8.71 13.63
N PRO A 43 -4.95 -8.09 12.50
CA PRO A 43 -6.33 -7.64 12.30
C PRO A 43 -7.38 -8.76 12.46
N TRP A 44 -7.08 -9.98 12.02
CA TRP A 44 -8.00 -11.12 12.10
C TRP A 44 -8.11 -11.74 13.49
N THR A 45 -7.30 -11.31 14.46
CA THR A 45 -7.44 -11.73 15.87
C THR A 45 -8.15 -10.69 16.71
N LEU A 46 -8.59 -9.57 16.12
CA LEU A 46 -9.27 -8.51 16.85
C LEU A 46 -10.69 -8.92 17.21
N THR A 47 -11.06 -8.73 18.48
CA THR A 47 -12.42 -8.99 18.96
C THR A 47 -13.33 -7.82 18.56
N PRO A 48 -14.58 -8.06 18.13
CA PRO A 48 -15.56 -6.99 17.91
C PRO A 48 -15.66 -6.05 19.13
N GLY A 49 -15.55 -4.75 18.90
CA GLY A 49 -15.57 -3.73 19.95
C GLY A 49 -14.22 -3.47 20.65
N SER A 50 -13.16 -4.21 20.33
CA SER A 50 -11.80 -3.93 20.85
C SER A 50 -11.17 -2.66 20.28
N TYR A 51 -11.65 -2.18 19.13
CA TYR A 51 -11.28 -0.91 18.51
C TYR A 51 -12.55 -0.19 18.05
N THR A 52 -12.68 1.08 18.41
CA THR A 52 -13.72 1.96 17.85
C THR A 52 -13.36 2.36 16.43
N ASP A 53 -12.07 2.65 16.18
CA ASP A 53 -11.48 2.90 14.85
C ASP A 53 -10.03 2.37 14.82
N ILE A 54 -9.62 1.77 13.70
CA ILE A 54 -8.22 1.36 13.48
C ILE A 54 -7.50 2.50 12.74
N PRO A 55 -6.46 3.12 13.32
CA PRO A 55 -5.68 4.13 12.62
C PRO A 55 -5.06 3.53 11.35
N PHE A 56 -4.92 4.34 10.30
CA PHE A 56 -4.38 3.85 9.03
C PHE A 56 -3.50 4.87 8.31
N HIS A 57 -2.77 4.41 7.30
CA HIS A 57 -2.08 5.25 6.33
C HIS A 57 -2.57 4.92 4.92
N ALA A 58 -3.04 5.93 4.20
CA ALA A 58 -3.49 5.77 2.82
C ALA A 58 -2.37 6.17 1.84
N ALA A 59 -2.14 5.33 0.83
CA ALA A 59 -1.12 5.57 -0.19
C ALA A 59 -1.65 5.19 -1.58
N LYS A 60 -1.16 5.90 -2.60
CA LYS A 60 -1.23 5.46 -3.99
C LYS A 60 0.14 4.91 -4.37
N VAL A 61 0.19 3.66 -4.81
CA VAL A 61 1.45 2.99 -5.11
C VAL A 61 1.52 2.65 -6.60
N PRO A 62 2.59 3.04 -7.32
CA PRO A 62 2.76 2.72 -8.73
C PRO A 62 2.69 1.21 -9.00
N SER A 63 2.14 0.84 -10.16
CA SER A 63 1.98 -0.56 -10.54
C SER A 63 3.30 -1.34 -10.67
N SER A 64 4.40 -0.64 -10.93
CA SER A 64 5.75 -1.21 -11.09
C SER A 64 6.48 -1.48 -9.78
N VAL A 65 6.00 -0.95 -8.65
CA VAL A 65 6.67 -1.14 -7.34
C VAL A 65 6.63 -2.62 -6.97
N THR A 66 7.79 -3.18 -6.63
CA THR A 66 7.95 -4.55 -6.14
C THR A 66 7.50 -4.69 -4.68
N MET A 67 7.17 -5.90 -4.23
CA MET A 67 6.83 -6.14 -2.83
C MET A 67 8.00 -5.83 -1.89
N ALA A 68 9.25 -6.03 -2.33
CA ALA A 68 10.44 -5.62 -1.59
C ALA A 68 10.50 -4.10 -1.39
N GLU A 69 10.34 -3.32 -2.46
CA GLU A 69 10.30 -1.85 -2.39
C GLU A 69 9.11 -1.34 -1.58
N LEU A 70 7.97 -2.03 -1.65
CA LEU A 70 6.77 -1.69 -0.88
C LEU A 70 6.99 -1.86 0.63
N LEU A 71 7.54 -3.01 1.05
CA LEU A 71 7.87 -3.28 2.44
C LEU A 71 8.88 -2.25 2.96
N ALA A 72 9.96 -2.00 2.21
CA ALA A 72 10.95 -0.99 2.56
C ALA A 72 10.35 0.41 2.64
N GLY A 73 9.47 0.79 1.69
CA GLY A 73 8.79 2.09 1.66
C GLY A 73 7.85 2.33 2.84
N PHE A 74 7.27 1.27 3.41
CA PHE A 74 6.52 1.34 4.66
C PHE A 74 7.40 1.13 5.91
N GLY A 75 8.72 1.02 5.73
CA GLY A 75 9.72 0.91 6.80
C GLY A 75 9.76 -0.45 7.48
N ALA A 76 9.51 -1.54 6.74
CA ALA A 76 9.82 -2.90 7.18
C ALA A 76 11.27 -3.22 6.79
N ASP A 77 12.20 -2.85 7.67
CA ASP A 77 13.65 -2.82 7.46
C ASP A 77 14.42 -3.69 8.46
N ASN A 78 13.78 -4.70 9.04
CA ASN A 78 14.45 -5.64 9.94
C ASN A 78 15.61 -6.35 9.19
N PRO A 79 16.83 -6.45 9.78
CA PRO A 79 17.94 -7.19 9.20
C PRO A 79 17.64 -8.66 8.87
N GLU A 80 16.75 -9.29 9.65
CA GLU A 80 16.21 -10.62 9.37
C GLU A 80 15.02 -10.50 8.41
N ALA A 81 15.27 -10.75 7.12
CA ALA A 81 14.27 -10.56 6.07
C ALA A 81 12.93 -11.27 6.32
N GLY A 82 12.94 -12.45 6.95
CA GLY A 82 11.72 -13.20 7.28
C GLY A 82 10.84 -12.55 8.35
N MET A 83 11.35 -11.58 9.09
CA MET A 83 10.58 -10.81 10.08
C MET A 83 9.84 -9.63 9.47
N ASN A 84 10.25 -9.17 8.28
CA ASN A 84 9.51 -8.20 7.49
C ASN A 84 8.34 -8.92 6.81
N GLN A 85 7.12 -8.69 7.30
CA GLN A 85 5.94 -9.42 6.82
C GLN A 85 4.78 -8.49 6.53
N MET A 86 3.98 -8.84 5.53
CA MET A 86 2.80 -8.09 5.13
C MET A 86 1.67 -9.05 4.78
N TRP A 87 0.45 -8.68 5.16
CA TRP A 87 -0.75 -9.41 4.82
C TRP A 87 -1.70 -8.51 4.06
N GLU A 88 -2.29 -9.04 2.99
CA GLU A 88 -3.47 -8.44 2.39
C GLU A 88 -4.69 -8.88 3.21
N VAL A 89 -5.31 -7.91 3.89
CA VAL A 89 -6.44 -8.12 4.79
C VAL A 89 -7.73 -7.60 4.16
N TYR A 90 -8.87 -8.06 4.67
CA TYR A 90 -10.17 -7.61 4.21
C TYR A 90 -11.20 -7.58 5.34
N PRO A 91 -12.09 -6.58 5.39
CA PRO A 91 -13.15 -6.53 6.37
C PRO A 91 -14.20 -7.60 6.05
N GLN A 92 -14.69 -8.30 7.07
CA GLN A 92 -15.79 -9.28 6.99
C GLN A 92 -17.12 -8.72 7.52
N GLY A 93 -17.11 -7.49 8.03
CA GLY A 93 -18.25 -6.86 8.70
C GLY A 93 -18.20 -7.04 10.23
N GLY A 94 -18.91 -6.18 10.97
CA GLY A 94 -18.97 -6.26 12.44
C GLY A 94 -17.63 -6.06 13.16
N GLY A 95 -16.64 -5.42 12.51
CA GLY A 95 -15.28 -5.26 13.04
C GLY A 95 -14.38 -6.49 12.91
N VAL A 96 -14.86 -7.55 12.26
CA VAL A 96 -14.08 -8.77 11.97
C VAL A 96 -13.28 -8.59 10.69
N TRP A 97 -12.06 -9.12 10.68
CA TRP A 97 -11.15 -9.09 9.53
C TRP A 97 -10.68 -10.50 9.16
N GLY A 98 -10.46 -10.71 7.88
CA GLY A 98 -9.73 -11.86 7.35
C GLY A 98 -8.46 -11.42 6.63
N TRP A 99 -7.71 -12.40 6.13
CA TRP A 99 -6.55 -12.19 5.26
C TRP A 99 -6.58 -13.18 4.11
N LYS A 100 -5.98 -12.82 2.98
CA LYS A 100 -6.01 -13.66 1.76
C LYS A 100 -4.64 -13.93 1.14
N GLU A 101 -3.66 -13.08 1.40
CA GLU A 101 -2.30 -13.22 0.87
C GLU A 101 -1.31 -12.85 1.96
N HIS A 102 -0.20 -13.59 2.03
CA HIS A 102 0.87 -13.37 2.99
C HIS A 102 2.20 -13.24 2.27
N VAL A 103 2.82 -12.09 2.46
CA VAL A 103 4.10 -11.72 1.87
C VAL A 103 5.15 -11.72 2.96
N LYS A 104 6.15 -12.59 2.83
CA LYS A 104 7.31 -12.66 3.73
C LYS A 104 8.55 -12.12 3.02
N GLY A 105 9.36 -11.32 3.70
CA GLY A 105 10.55 -10.70 3.12
C GLY A 105 11.67 -11.68 2.74
N ASP A 106 11.62 -12.93 3.23
CA ASP A 106 12.53 -14.02 2.84
C ASP A 106 12.04 -14.84 1.63
N ASP A 107 10.84 -14.56 1.10
CA ASP A 107 10.34 -15.19 -0.13
C ASP A 107 10.79 -14.38 -1.36
N GLY A 108 11.92 -14.80 -1.95
CA GLY A 108 12.49 -14.11 -3.11
C GLY A 108 11.59 -14.05 -4.34
N VAL A 109 10.68 -15.02 -4.52
CA VAL A 109 9.73 -15.01 -5.65
C VAL A 109 8.65 -13.97 -5.38
N MET A 110 8.07 -13.98 -4.19
CA MET A 110 7.04 -13.00 -3.80
C MET A 110 7.61 -11.58 -3.75
N MET A 111 8.83 -11.40 -3.25
CA MET A 111 9.53 -10.11 -3.20
C MET A 111 9.78 -9.49 -4.57
N GLY A 112 9.93 -10.32 -5.62
CA GLY A 112 10.06 -9.87 -7.00
C GLY A 112 8.74 -9.49 -7.68
N ARG A 113 7.58 -9.85 -7.10
CA ARG A 113 6.28 -9.49 -7.69
C ARG A 113 6.02 -8.01 -7.53
N THR A 114 5.44 -7.41 -8.56
CA THR A 114 5.01 -6.02 -8.56
C THR A 114 3.59 -5.86 -8.04
N VAL A 115 3.20 -4.64 -7.66
CA VAL A 115 1.82 -4.27 -7.34
C VAL A 115 0.85 -4.68 -8.46
N LYS A 116 1.29 -4.61 -9.72
CA LYS A 116 0.53 -5.11 -10.86
C LYS A 116 0.35 -6.62 -10.83
N ASP A 117 1.41 -7.37 -10.55
CA ASP A 117 1.35 -8.83 -10.47
C ASP A 117 0.44 -9.30 -9.34
N MET A 118 0.31 -8.52 -8.26
CA MET A 118 -0.65 -8.77 -7.18
C MET A 118 -2.11 -8.50 -7.57
N GLY A 119 -2.37 -7.97 -8.77
CA GLY A 119 -3.70 -7.64 -9.28
C GLY A 119 -4.33 -6.43 -8.60
N TRP A 120 -3.55 -5.61 -7.89
CA TRP A 120 -4.07 -4.50 -7.08
C TRP A 120 -4.47 -3.25 -7.87
N VAL A 121 -4.14 -3.24 -9.16
CA VAL A 121 -4.44 -2.15 -10.10
C VAL A 121 -5.72 -2.39 -10.92
N GLU A 122 -6.33 -3.56 -10.74
CA GLU A 122 -7.56 -3.93 -11.43
C GLU A 122 -8.73 -3.05 -11.01
N ARG A 123 -9.56 -2.72 -11.99
CA ARG A 123 -10.79 -1.94 -11.78
C ARG A 123 -12.00 -2.85 -11.81
N VAL A 124 -12.88 -2.66 -10.84
CA VAL A 124 -14.19 -3.30 -10.77
C VAL A 124 -15.22 -2.22 -11.04
N GLU A 125 -16.06 -2.41 -12.06
CA GLU A 125 -17.06 -1.41 -12.49
C GLU A 125 -16.45 -0.02 -12.80
N GLY A 126 -15.22 0.00 -13.31
CA GLY A 126 -14.48 1.23 -13.62
C GLY A 126 -13.75 1.84 -12.42
N GLU A 127 -13.99 1.37 -11.21
CA GLU A 127 -13.40 1.89 -9.98
C GLU A 127 -12.22 1.04 -9.49
N LEU A 128 -11.20 1.71 -8.98
CA LEU A 128 -10.02 1.05 -8.42
C LEU A 128 -10.35 0.52 -7.02
N LYS A 129 -10.13 -0.79 -6.81
CA LYS A 129 -10.35 -1.41 -5.50
C LYS A 129 -9.41 -0.84 -4.44
N THR A 130 -9.90 -0.75 -3.20
CA THR A 130 -9.06 -0.44 -2.05
C THR A 130 -8.44 -1.73 -1.53
N VAL A 131 -7.11 -1.79 -1.49
CA VAL A 131 -6.36 -2.88 -0.90
C VAL A 131 -6.04 -2.53 0.54
N TYR A 132 -6.41 -3.39 1.49
CA TYR A 132 -6.05 -3.19 2.89
C TYR A 132 -4.85 -4.07 3.23
N LEU A 133 -3.85 -3.46 3.86
CA LEU A 133 -2.63 -4.13 4.26
C LEU A 133 -2.44 -4.05 5.76
N TRP A 134 -1.80 -5.07 6.33
CA TRP A 134 -1.21 -4.99 7.66
C TRP A 134 0.23 -5.46 7.57
N ILE A 135 1.14 -4.69 8.18
CA ILE A 135 2.59 -4.92 8.08
C ILE A 135 3.11 -5.17 9.49
N SER A 136 3.79 -6.30 9.66
CA SER A 136 4.50 -6.64 10.89
C SER A 136 5.99 -6.38 10.70
N LYS A 137 6.54 -5.71 11.70
CA LYS A 137 7.95 -5.34 11.85
C LYS A 137 8.41 -5.88 13.20
N ALA A 138 8.37 -7.20 13.36
CA ALA A 138 8.86 -7.84 14.58
C ALA A 138 10.37 -8.05 14.48
#